data_AF-A0A1A8UAC4-F1
#
_entry.id   AF-A0A1A8UAC4-F1
#
_cell.length_a   1.000
_cell.length_b   1.000
_cell.length_c   1.000
_cell.angle_alpha   90.00
_cell.angle_beta   90.00
_cell.angle_gamma   90.00
#
_symmetry.space_group_name_H-M   'P 1'
#
loop_
_entity.id
_entity.type
_entity.pdbx_description
1 polymer ?
#
loop_
_entity_poly.entity_id
_entity_poly.type
_entity_poly.pdbx_seq_one_letter_code
_entity_poly.pdbx_strand_id
1 'polypeptide(L)'
;MSDSKRGGRLLQLAVALLALLQLFAGLGDAAEVLEVQDSELVTRQTDRANRAKRRGGTDVLRGPNVCGSRNNAYCCPGWKTLTGGNQCIVPICRSPCGDGFCSRPNMCTCPNGQISSSCGSKSVQHCNIRCMNGGTCAEDNCQCQ
;
A
#
# COMPACT_ATOMS: atom_id res chain seq x y z
N MET A 1 36.18 39.58 51.90
CA MET A 1 35.78 38.15 51.86
C MET A 1 34.33 38.03 52.31
N SER A 2 33.64 36.93 51.97
CA SER A 2 32.27 36.56 52.45
C SER A 2 31.03 37.03 51.67
N ASP A 3 30.90 36.73 50.36
CA ASP A 3 29.55 36.62 49.74
C ASP A 3 29.34 35.53 48.67
N SER A 4 30.30 34.60 48.49
CA SER A 4 30.13 33.46 47.56
C SER A 4 29.30 32.29 48.15
N LYS A 5 28.81 32.41 49.39
CA LYS A 5 28.14 31.32 50.13
C LYS A 5 26.60 31.45 50.20
N ARG A 6 26.02 32.60 49.83
CA ARG A 6 24.55 32.82 49.82
C ARG A 6 23.88 32.34 48.54
N GLY A 7 24.46 32.64 47.36
CA GLY A 7 23.93 32.20 46.07
C GLY A 7 23.82 30.67 45.95
N GLY A 8 24.82 29.93 46.44
CA GLY A 8 24.79 28.47 46.45
C GLY A 8 23.64 27.87 47.26
N ARG A 9 23.28 28.45 48.43
CA ARG A 9 22.15 27.97 49.23
C ARG A 9 20.80 28.22 48.56
N LEU A 10 20.61 29.36 47.90
CA LEU A 10 19.39 29.66 47.16
C LEU A 10 19.21 28.71 45.96
N LEU A 11 20.29 28.42 45.23
CA LEU A 11 20.25 27.49 44.10
C LEU A 11 19.96 26.05 44.56
N GLN A 12 20.55 25.61 45.67
CA GLN A 12 20.28 24.30 46.27
C GLN A 12 18.83 24.16 46.75
N LEU A 13 18.25 25.21 47.37
CA LEU A 13 16.84 25.22 47.77
C LEU A 13 15.89 25.16 46.56
N ALA A 14 16.19 25.88 45.47
CA ALA A 14 15.39 25.85 44.25
C ALA A 14 15.40 24.45 43.58
N VAL A 15 16.58 23.81 43.50
CA VAL A 15 16.70 22.44 42.98
C VAL A 15 15.98 21.43 43.88
N ALA A 16 16.09 21.56 45.21
CA ALA A 16 15.36 20.70 46.14
C ALA A 16 13.83 20.86 46.02
N LEU A 17 13.33 22.10 45.86
CA LEU A 17 11.89 22.37 45.66
C LEU A 17 11.38 21.78 44.35
N LEU A 18 12.15 21.89 43.26
CA LEU A 18 11.82 21.28 41.98
C LEU A 18 11.86 19.75 42.03
N ALA A 19 12.83 19.15 42.72
CA ALA A 19 12.88 17.70 42.93
C ALA A 19 11.68 17.22 43.77
N LEU A 20 11.29 17.97 44.82
CA LEU A 20 10.06 17.72 45.56
C LEU A 20 8.83 17.77 44.64
N LEU A 21 8.70 18.82 43.81
CA LEU A 21 7.62 18.96 42.83
C LEU A 21 7.52 17.77 41.85
N GLN A 22 8.65 17.18 41.44
CA GLN A 22 8.65 15.97 40.61
C GLN A 22 8.29 14.70 41.39
N LEU A 23 8.59 14.61 42.69
CA LEU A 23 8.11 13.51 43.54
C LEU A 23 6.59 13.58 43.78
N PHE A 24 5.99 14.77 43.94
CA PHE A 24 4.54 14.88 44.14
C PHE A 24 3.76 14.48 42.88
N ALA A 25 4.28 14.83 41.70
CA ALA A 25 3.64 14.50 40.42
C ALA A 25 3.65 12.99 40.08
N GLY A 26 4.37 12.18 40.86
CA GLY A 26 4.43 10.72 40.72
C GLY A 26 3.47 9.92 41.60
N LEU A 27 2.72 10.56 42.51
CA LEU A 27 1.72 9.91 43.38
C LEU A 27 0.33 10.53 43.14
N GLY A 28 -0.31 10.05 42.08
CA GLY A 28 -1.58 10.59 41.55
C GLY A 28 -2.68 9.54 41.33
N ASP A 29 -2.68 8.48 42.14
CA ASP A 29 -3.88 7.72 42.50
C ASP A 29 -4.24 8.16 43.95
N ALA A 30 -5.49 8.32 44.39
CA ALA A 30 -6.78 7.97 43.80
C ALA A 30 -7.88 8.90 44.39
N ALA A 31 -9.14 8.44 44.30
CA ALA A 31 -10.32 8.87 45.05
C ALA A 31 -11.14 10.06 44.50
N GLU A 32 -12.47 10.05 44.49
CA GLU A 32 -13.55 9.05 44.56
C GLU A 32 -14.81 9.92 44.75
N VAL A 33 -15.85 9.73 43.95
CA VAL A 33 -17.23 9.95 44.41
C VAL A 33 -18.06 8.82 43.81
N LEU A 34 -18.63 7.98 44.67
CA LEU A 34 -19.50 6.87 44.28
C LEU A 34 -20.78 7.38 43.60
N GLU A 35 -21.33 6.60 42.67
CA GLU A 35 -22.74 6.16 42.70
C GLU A 35 -22.90 4.76 42.09
N VAL A 36 -23.98 4.06 42.48
CA VAL A 36 -24.21 2.60 42.39
C VAL A 36 -25.74 2.40 42.23
N GLN A 37 -26.33 1.45 41.49
CA GLN A 37 -25.95 0.14 40.92
C GLN A 37 -26.47 0.07 39.44
N ASP A 38 -26.28 -0.92 38.54
CA ASP A 38 -25.65 -2.26 38.56
C ASP A 38 -25.21 -2.69 37.12
N SER A 39 -24.86 -3.98 36.97
CA SER A 39 -24.42 -4.68 35.76
C SER A 39 -25.57 -5.14 34.85
N GLU A 40 -25.37 -5.13 33.52
CA GLU A 40 -25.25 -6.40 32.78
C GLU A 40 -24.69 -6.23 31.35
N LEU A 41 -24.26 -7.35 30.78
CA LEU A 41 -23.40 -7.45 29.60
C LEU A 41 -24.22 -7.77 28.34
N VAL A 42 -24.32 -6.84 27.38
CA VAL A 42 -24.94 -7.11 26.07
C VAL A 42 -24.06 -6.70 24.89
N THR A 43 -23.66 -7.74 24.15
CA THR A 43 -22.96 -7.71 22.86
C THR A 43 -23.67 -6.98 21.72
N ARG A 44 -22.85 -6.52 20.74
CA ARG A 44 -23.19 -6.23 19.32
C ARG A 44 -24.18 -5.09 19.05
N GLN A 45 -23.70 -4.05 18.34
CA GLN A 45 -24.04 -3.76 16.92
C GLN A 45 -23.32 -2.45 16.51
N THR A 46 -22.28 -2.54 15.66
CA THR A 46 -22.35 -2.28 14.20
C THR A 46 -22.94 -0.94 13.80
N ASP A 47 -22.10 -0.14 13.13
CA ASP A 47 -22.45 0.79 12.05
C ASP A 47 -23.67 1.70 12.24
N ARG A 48 -23.42 2.97 12.60
CA ARG A 48 -24.26 4.06 12.08
C ARG A 48 -23.51 5.35 11.75
N ALA A 49 -23.40 5.54 10.43
CA ALA A 49 -23.60 6.84 9.78
C ALA A 49 -22.52 7.94 9.93
N ASN A 50 -21.24 7.59 9.74
CA ASN A 50 -20.31 8.47 9.01
C ASN A 50 -20.20 8.07 7.51
N ARG A 51 -21.27 7.49 6.96
CA ARG A 51 -21.46 7.32 5.51
C ARG A 51 -21.86 8.63 4.84
N ALA A 52 -21.09 9.69 5.10
CA ALA A 52 -21.07 10.90 4.30
C ALA A 52 -20.57 10.54 2.90
N LYS A 53 -21.49 10.08 2.04
CA LYS A 53 -21.26 9.83 0.62
C LYS A 53 -20.95 11.17 -0.04
N ARG A 54 -19.70 11.64 0.07
CA ARG A 54 -19.15 12.76 -0.70
C ARG A 54 -19.16 12.38 -2.19
N ARG A 55 -20.33 12.50 -2.81
CA ARG A 55 -20.53 12.59 -4.26
C ARG A 55 -19.64 13.75 -4.73
N GLY A 56 -18.48 13.42 -5.32
CA GLY A 56 -17.42 14.40 -5.62
C GLY A 56 -16.01 13.82 -5.50
N GLY A 57 -15.81 12.74 -4.73
CA GLY A 57 -14.63 11.89 -4.85
C GLY A 57 -14.83 10.89 -5.99
N THR A 58 -14.79 11.34 -7.25
CA THR A 58 -14.69 10.42 -8.39
C THR A 58 -13.41 9.60 -8.28
N ASP A 59 -13.39 8.45 -8.96
CA ASP A 59 -12.25 7.53 -9.06
C ASP A 59 -11.12 8.13 -9.92
N VAL A 60 -10.63 9.32 -9.54
CA VAL A 60 -9.60 10.09 -10.24
C VAL A 60 -8.38 9.19 -10.41
N LEU A 61 -8.03 8.89 -11.66
CA LEU A 61 -6.91 8.03 -11.98
C LEU A 61 -5.60 8.65 -11.50
N ARG A 62 -4.71 7.81 -11.00
CA ARG A 62 -3.41 8.19 -10.40
C ARG A 62 -2.27 7.38 -11.00
N GLY A 63 -1.05 7.78 -10.67
CA GLY A 63 0.17 7.09 -11.09
C GLY A 63 0.79 7.67 -12.36
N PRO A 64 1.92 7.10 -12.81
CA PRO A 64 2.76 7.70 -13.85
C PRO A 64 2.16 7.62 -15.26
N ASN A 65 1.19 6.73 -15.50
CA ASN A 65 0.61 6.51 -16.84
C ASN A 65 -0.85 6.97 -16.92
N VAL A 66 -1.14 8.19 -16.46
CA VAL A 66 -2.43 8.85 -16.67
C VAL A 66 -2.31 9.83 -17.83
N CYS A 67 -3.18 9.67 -18.82
CA CYS A 67 -3.24 10.48 -20.04
C CYS A 67 -4.59 11.21 -20.13
N GLY A 68 -4.68 12.20 -21.02
CA GLY A 68 -5.88 12.99 -21.26
C GLY A 68 -5.90 14.31 -20.49
N SER A 69 -7.09 14.86 -20.28
CA SER A 69 -7.30 16.15 -19.60
C SER A 69 -8.02 15.96 -18.26
N ARG A 70 -8.10 17.02 -17.44
CA ARG A 70 -8.73 16.99 -16.11
C ARG A 70 -10.13 16.39 -16.08
N ASN A 71 -10.88 16.52 -17.17
CA ASN A 71 -12.28 16.07 -17.28
C ASN A 71 -12.44 14.78 -18.11
N ASN A 72 -11.37 14.31 -18.76
CA ASN A 72 -11.35 13.05 -19.52
C ASN A 72 -9.96 12.40 -19.34
N ALA A 73 -9.70 11.94 -18.12
CA ALA A 73 -8.49 11.24 -17.76
C ALA A 73 -8.68 9.73 -17.95
N TYR A 74 -7.70 9.06 -18.57
CA TYR A 74 -7.70 7.63 -18.82
C TYR A 74 -6.27 7.07 -18.61
N CYS A 75 -6.12 5.77 -18.37
CA CYS A 75 -4.78 5.18 -18.36
C CYS A 75 -4.19 5.24 -19.77
N CYS A 76 -2.94 5.70 -19.90
CA CYS A 76 -2.27 5.83 -21.19
C CYS A 76 -2.30 4.51 -22.00
N PRO A 77 -2.28 4.56 -23.34
CA PRO A 77 -2.35 3.37 -24.18
C PRO A 77 -1.38 2.26 -23.74
N GLY A 78 -1.91 1.07 -23.51
CA GLY A 78 -1.14 -0.07 -23.00
C GLY A 78 -1.03 -0.16 -21.48
N TRP A 79 -1.71 0.69 -20.70
CA TRP A 79 -1.77 0.60 -19.23
C TRP A 79 -3.20 0.44 -18.73
N LYS A 80 -3.36 -0.27 -17.61
CA LYS A 80 -4.61 -0.39 -16.86
C LYS A 80 -4.39 -0.12 -15.37
N THR A 81 -5.49 0.02 -14.63
CA THR A 81 -5.44 0.19 -13.18
C THR A 81 -4.98 -1.09 -12.47
N LEU A 82 -4.39 -0.93 -11.29
CA LEU A 82 -4.25 -2.01 -10.32
C LEU A 82 -5.64 -2.56 -9.95
N THR A 83 -5.78 -3.88 -9.83
CA THR A 83 -7.04 -4.54 -9.45
C THR A 83 -7.57 -3.98 -8.14
N GLY A 84 -8.82 -3.48 -8.15
CA GLY A 84 -9.44 -2.85 -6.98
C GLY A 84 -8.98 -1.41 -6.67
N GLY A 85 -8.18 -0.79 -7.53
CA GLY A 85 -7.67 0.58 -7.35
C GLY A 85 -7.78 1.46 -8.60
N ASN A 86 -7.32 2.69 -8.47
CA ASN A 86 -7.33 3.75 -9.50
C ASN A 86 -5.93 4.12 -10.04
N GLN A 87 -4.91 3.30 -9.75
CA GLN A 87 -3.52 3.59 -10.15
C GLN A 87 -3.19 2.93 -11.49
N CYS A 88 -2.92 3.73 -12.53
CA CYS A 88 -2.50 3.29 -13.87
C CYS A 88 -1.04 2.80 -13.88
N ILE A 89 -0.79 1.65 -13.25
CA ILE A 89 0.55 1.06 -13.05
C ILE A 89 0.70 -0.34 -13.64
N VAL A 90 -0.37 -0.98 -14.11
CA VAL A 90 -0.30 -2.36 -14.62
C VAL A 90 -0.17 -2.30 -16.15
N PRO A 91 0.92 -2.80 -16.75
CA PRO A 91 1.07 -2.83 -18.20
C PRO A 91 0.14 -3.89 -18.83
N ILE A 92 -0.24 -3.65 -20.08
CA ILE A 92 -1.03 -4.53 -20.93
C ILE A 92 -0.12 -5.02 -22.05
N CYS A 93 -0.01 -6.34 -22.21
CA CYS A 93 0.72 -6.96 -23.31
C CYS A 93 -0.27 -7.46 -24.37
N ARG A 94 -0.01 -7.14 -25.64
CA ARG A 94 -0.76 -7.60 -26.82
C ARG A 94 -0.77 -9.13 -26.98
N SER A 95 0.26 -9.80 -26.47
CA SER A 95 0.40 -11.25 -26.47
C SER A 95 0.69 -11.74 -25.04
N PRO A 96 0.23 -12.95 -24.66
CA PRO A 96 0.54 -13.51 -23.35
C PRO A 96 2.04 -13.80 -23.25
N CYS A 97 2.65 -13.39 -22.13
CA CYS A 97 4.09 -13.52 -21.91
C CYS A 97 4.57 -14.96 -21.64
N GLY A 98 3.69 -15.98 -21.70
CA GLY A 98 4.06 -17.35 -21.34
C GLY A 98 4.46 -17.43 -19.87
N ASP A 99 5.65 -17.98 -19.60
CA ASP A 99 6.20 -18.08 -18.24
C ASP A 99 6.85 -16.77 -17.74
N GLY A 100 6.89 -15.72 -18.57
CA GLY A 100 7.35 -14.38 -18.18
C GLY A 100 6.22 -13.45 -17.75
N PHE A 101 6.57 -12.25 -17.30
CA PHE A 101 5.62 -11.21 -16.92
C PHE A 101 5.68 -9.99 -17.86
N CYS A 102 4.56 -9.29 -18.00
CA CYS A 102 4.50 -8.04 -18.75
C CYS A 102 5.21 -6.94 -17.92
N SER A 103 6.40 -6.52 -18.33
CA SER A 103 7.21 -5.53 -17.59
C SER A 103 6.98 -4.10 -18.09
N ARG A 104 6.61 -3.95 -19.36
CA ARG A 104 6.11 -2.71 -19.99
C ARG A 104 5.03 -3.07 -21.00
N PRO A 105 4.23 -2.12 -21.52
CA PRO A 105 3.24 -2.44 -22.54
C PRO A 105 3.87 -3.16 -23.74
N ASN A 106 3.30 -4.29 -24.13
CA ASN A 106 3.77 -5.17 -25.21
C ASN A 106 5.20 -5.73 -25.05
N MET A 107 5.74 -5.76 -23.83
CA MET A 107 7.13 -6.12 -23.55
C MET A 107 7.20 -7.03 -22.32
N CYS A 108 7.63 -8.26 -22.54
CA CYS A 108 7.71 -9.32 -21.54
C CYS A 108 9.14 -9.45 -21.02
N THR A 109 9.30 -9.58 -19.71
CA THR A 109 10.54 -10.06 -19.08
C THR A 109 10.41 -11.56 -18.84
N CYS A 110 11.32 -12.32 -19.43
CA CYS A 110 11.30 -13.79 -19.42
C CYS A 110 12.11 -14.38 -18.27
N PRO A 111 11.90 -15.67 -17.91
CA PRO A 111 12.60 -16.32 -16.80
C PRO A 111 14.14 -16.35 -16.92
N ASN A 112 14.68 -16.25 -18.14
CA ASN A 112 16.11 -16.14 -18.44
C ASN A 112 16.64 -14.68 -18.33
N GLY A 113 15.83 -13.73 -17.89
CA GLY A 113 16.15 -12.30 -17.84
C GLY A 113 16.05 -11.55 -19.18
N GLN A 114 15.83 -12.26 -20.29
CA GLN A 114 15.68 -11.64 -21.61
C GLN A 114 14.37 -10.85 -21.70
N ILE A 115 14.41 -9.76 -22.46
CA ILE A 115 13.21 -9.01 -22.83
C ILE A 115 12.78 -9.40 -24.26
N SER A 116 11.50 -9.71 -24.43
CA SER A 116 10.91 -10.16 -25.70
C SER A 116 9.44 -9.71 -25.82
N SER A 117 8.84 -9.81 -27.01
CA SER A 117 7.40 -9.62 -27.22
C SER A 117 6.54 -10.76 -26.63
N SER A 118 7.14 -11.93 -26.45
CA SER A 118 6.58 -13.06 -25.70
C SER A 118 7.72 -13.99 -25.25
N CYS A 119 7.53 -14.68 -24.14
CA CYS A 119 8.41 -15.79 -23.78
C CYS A 119 7.83 -17.09 -24.35
N GLY A 120 8.69 -18.08 -24.59
CA GLY A 120 8.24 -19.46 -24.67
C GLY A 120 7.48 -19.82 -23.39
N SER A 121 6.37 -20.53 -23.53
CA SER A 121 5.69 -21.18 -22.41
C SER A 121 6.21 -22.60 -22.30
N LYS A 122 6.32 -23.18 -21.10
CA LYS A 122 6.70 -24.60 -20.93
C LYS A 122 5.74 -25.62 -21.60
N SER A 123 4.60 -25.20 -22.13
CA SER A 123 3.82 -25.99 -23.09
C SER A 123 4.51 -26.20 -24.45
N VAL A 124 5.62 -25.50 -24.70
CA VAL A 124 6.52 -25.58 -25.87
C VAL A 124 7.68 -26.56 -25.58
N GLN A 125 7.69 -27.30 -24.47
CA GLN A 125 8.74 -28.28 -24.13
C GLN A 125 8.91 -29.45 -25.11
N HIS A 126 8.02 -29.60 -26.10
CA HIS A 126 8.13 -30.56 -27.20
C HIS A 126 8.23 -29.86 -28.58
N CYS A 127 8.69 -28.60 -28.62
CA CYS A 127 8.82 -27.86 -29.87
C CYS A 127 9.84 -26.71 -29.77
N ASN A 128 10.81 -26.64 -30.68
CA ASN A 128 11.72 -25.51 -30.81
C ASN A 128 11.07 -24.28 -31.49
N ILE A 129 9.86 -24.44 -32.07
CA ILE A 129 9.12 -23.35 -32.73
C ILE A 129 7.78 -23.07 -32.04
N ARG A 130 7.27 -21.84 -32.19
CA ARG A 130 5.95 -21.45 -31.68
C ARG A 130 4.93 -21.41 -32.80
N CYS A 131 3.95 -22.31 -32.76
CA CYS A 131 2.84 -22.29 -33.70
C CYS A 131 1.84 -21.15 -33.39
N MET A 132 1.31 -20.55 -34.46
CA MET A 132 0.36 -19.45 -34.42
C MET A 132 -0.98 -19.87 -35.03
N ASN A 133 -2.01 -19.03 -34.90
CA ASN A 133 -3.32 -19.21 -35.54
C ASN A 133 -4.02 -20.55 -35.26
N GLY A 134 -3.78 -21.16 -34.09
CA GLY A 134 -4.39 -22.43 -33.70
C GLY A 134 -3.67 -23.69 -34.18
N GLY A 135 -2.58 -23.56 -34.94
CA GLY A 135 -1.77 -24.71 -35.34
C GLY A 135 -1.13 -25.44 -34.16
N THR A 136 -1.06 -26.77 -34.24
CA THR A 136 -0.45 -27.67 -33.24
C THR A 136 0.99 -27.97 -33.62
N CYS A 137 1.91 -28.02 -32.66
CA CYS A 137 3.26 -28.50 -32.95
C CYS A 137 3.34 -30.03 -32.87
N ALA A 138 4.02 -30.62 -33.85
CA ALA A 138 4.58 -31.97 -33.81
C ALA A 138 6.00 -31.91 -34.38
N GLU A 139 6.99 -32.44 -33.65
CA GLU A 139 8.38 -32.62 -34.13
C GLU A 139 8.99 -31.35 -34.77
N ASP A 140 8.96 -30.24 -34.05
CA ASP A 140 9.43 -28.92 -34.52
C ASP A 140 8.76 -28.39 -35.81
N ASN A 141 7.62 -28.96 -36.19
CA ASN A 141 6.77 -28.48 -37.28
C ASN A 141 5.39 -28.05 -36.78
N CYS A 142 4.85 -27.00 -37.40
CA CYS A 142 3.51 -26.53 -37.13
C CYS A 142 2.51 -27.14 -38.11
N GLN A 143 1.66 -28.02 -37.61
CA GLN A 143 0.51 -28.53 -38.33
C GLN A 143 -0.65 -27.53 -38.23
N CYS A 144 -1.03 -26.97 -39.37
CA CYS A 144 -2.24 -26.16 -39.50
C CYS A 144 -3.47 -27.06 -39.66
N GLN A 145 -4.61 -26.60 -39.16
CA GLN A 145 -5.94 -27.17 -39.44
C GLN A 145 -6.57 -26.46 -40.64
#